data_AF-A0A7J6WPE2-F1
#
_entry.id   AF-A0A7J6WPE2-F1
#
_cell.length_a   1.000
_cell.length_b   1.000
_cell.length_c   1.000
_cell.angle_alpha   90.00
_cell.angle_beta   90.00
_cell.angle_gamma   90.00
#
_symmetry.space_group_name_H-M   'P 1'
#
loop_
_entity.id
_entity.type
_entity.pdbx_description
1 polymer ?
#
loop_
_entity_poly.entity_id
_entity_poly.type
_entity_poly.pdbx_seq_one_letter_code
_entity_poly.pdbx_strand_id
1 'polypeptide(L)'
;MGALEIVLEKLRPLVRKNEWDYCVIWKLGDYSIRFIEMVGYCCGGAKDTQVNSKEGKLVQLCKDMVFPHSKTTKACDALADLPTSIPISSG
;
A
#
# COMPACT_ATOMS: atom_id res chain seq x y z
N MET A 1 3.22 15.56 -10.08
CA MET A 1 2.41 14.58 -9.34
C MET A 1 1.64 13.76 -10.37
N GLY A 2 1.84 12.45 -10.42
CA GLY A 2 1.13 11.56 -11.35
C GLY A 2 -0.36 11.43 -11.00
N ALA A 3 -1.21 11.08 -11.97
CA ALA A 3 -2.65 10.92 -11.74
C ALA A 3 -2.96 9.92 -10.60
N LEU A 4 -2.16 8.86 -10.49
CA LEU A 4 -2.28 7.86 -9.44
C LEU A 4 -1.95 8.41 -8.04
N GLU A 5 -0.89 9.22 -7.92
CA GLU A 5 -0.50 9.84 -6.65
C GLU A 5 -1.63 10.73 -6.12
N ILE A 6 -2.29 11.47 -7.01
CA ILE A 6 -3.46 12.30 -6.67
C ILE A 6 -4.62 11.44 -6.14
N VAL A 7 -4.89 10.29 -6.76
CA VAL A 7 -5.94 9.37 -6.28
C VAL A 7 -5.59 8.81 -4.91
N LEU A 8 -4.34 8.38 -4.70
CA LEU A 8 -3.88 7.86 -3.42
C LEU A 8 -3.95 8.91 -2.30
N GLU A 9 -3.60 10.16 -2.57
CA GLU A 9 -3.79 11.26 -1.60
C GLU A 9 -5.26 11.49 -1.25
N LYS A 10 -6.17 11.34 -2.22
CA LYS A 10 -7.62 11.45 -1.97
C LYS A 10 -8.19 10.27 -1.19
N LEU A 11 -7.61 9.07 -1.31
CA LEU A 11 -8.03 7.87 -0.57
C LEU A 11 -7.45 7.83 0.86
N ARG A 12 -6.34 8.49 1.10
CA ARG A 12 -5.63 8.50 2.38
C ARG A 12 -6.49 8.88 3.60
N PRO A 13 -7.44 9.84 3.54
CA PRO A 13 -8.35 10.10 4.65
C PRO A 13 -9.16 8.87 5.06
N LEU A 14 -9.49 7.95 4.15
CA LEU A 14 -10.22 6.72 4.47
C LEU A 14 -9.40 5.82 5.38
N VAL A 15 -8.11 5.67 5.07
CA VAL A 15 -7.20 4.79 5.82
C VAL A 15 -6.74 5.41 7.14
N ARG A 16 -6.65 6.74 7.20
CA ARG A 16 -6.23 7.44 8.42
C ARG A 16 -7.37 7.66 9.43
N LYS A 17 -8.60 7.88 8.96
CA LYS A 17 -9.72 8.30 9.82
C LYS A 17 -10.86 7.29 9.94
N ASN A 18 -11.06 6.41 8.96
CA ASN A 18 -12.26 5.58 8.87
C ASN A 18 -12.00 4.09 9.15
N GLU A 19 -11.03 3.76 10.01
CA GLU A 19 -10.72 2.38 10.46
C GLU A 19 -10.25 1.39 9.36
N TRP A 20 -10.12 1.82 8.10
CA TRP A 20 -9.54 1.00 7.05
C TRP A 20 -8.04 0.80 7.30
N ASP A 21 -7.55 -0.43 7.18
CA ASP A 21 -6.13 -0.74 7.39
C ASP A 21 -5.25 -0.25 6.22
N TYR A 22 -5.72 -0.45 4.99
CA TYR A 22 -5.03 -0.04 3.77
C TYR A 22 -5.98 0.10 2.56
N CYS A 23 -5.49 0.73 1.49
CA CYS A 23 -6.14 0.78 0.18
C CYS A 23 -5.18 0.29 -0.90
N VAL A 24 -5.75 -0.37 -1.91
CA VAL A 24 -5.04 -0.85 -3.10
C VAL A 24 -5.87 -0.49 -4.32
N ILE A 25 -5.20 0.03 -5.34
CA ILE A 25 -5.77 0.35 -6.64
C ILE A 25 -5.31 -0.75 -7.61
N TRP A 26 -6.29 -1.47 -8.11
CA TRP A 26 -6.12 -2.52 -9.09
C TRP A 26 -6.61 -2.01 -10.45
N LYS A 27 -5.78 -2.15 -11.47
CA LYS A 27 -6.13 -1.85 -12.86
C LYS A 27 -6.32 -3.16 -13.61
N LEU A 28 -7.42 -3.29 -14.33
CA LEU A 28 -7.60 -4.38 -15.27
C LEU A 28 -6.60 -4.20 -16.42
N GLY A 29 -5.84 -5.25 -16.74
CA GLY A 29 -4.98 -5.28 -17.93
C GLY A 29 -5.79 -5.06 -19.21
N ASP A 30 -5.19 -4.43 -20.21
CA ASP A 30 -5.86 -4.16 -21.48
C ASP A 30 -6.20 -5.49 -22.21
N TYR A 31 -7.09 -5.45 -23.21
CA TYR A 31 -7.79 -6.61 -23.81
C TYR A 31 -6.99 -7.90 -24.12
N SER A 32 -5.66 -7.85 -24.24
CA SER A 32 -4.78 -9.02 -24.42
C SER A 32 -4.21 -9.62 -23.12
N ILE A 33 -4.26 -8.88 -22.02
CA ILE A 33 -3.65 -9.18 -20.74
C ILE A 33 -4.75 -9.62 -19.77
N ARG A 34 -4.87 -10.93 -19.55
CA ARG A 34 -5.79 -11.53 -18.58
C ARG A 34 -5.25 -11.42 -17.15
N PHE A 35 -4.88 -10.23 -16.73
CA PHE A 35 -4.35 -9.99 -15.39
C PHE A 35 -4.94 -8.70 -14.82
N ILE A 36 -5.07 -8.66 -13.51
CA ILE A 36 -5.34 -7.46 -12.74
C ILE A 36 -4.01 -7.01 -12.15
N GLU A 37 -3.57 -5.80 -12.45
CA GLU A 37 -2.30 -5.25 -12.01
C GLU A 37 -2.50 -4.29 -10.84
N MET A 38 -1.65 -4.42 -9.81
CA MET A 38 -1.58 -3.46 -8.73
C MET A 38 -0.88 -2.20 -9.25
N VAL A 39 -1.61 -1.09 -9.35
CA VAL A 39 -1.05 0.17 -9.84
C VAL A 39 -0.75 1.13 -8.72
N GLY A 40 -1.44 1.07 -7.59
CA GLY A 40 -1.22 1.97 -6.46
C GLY A 40 -1.68 1.35 -5.15
N TYR A 41 -1.14 1.81 -4.02
CA TYR A 41 -1.57 1.38 -2.70
C TYR A 41 -1.08 2.36 -1.62
N CYS A 42 -1.80 2.44 -0.52
CA CYS A 42 -1.44 3.24 0.65
C CYS A 42 -1.97 2.58 1.92
N CYS A 43 -1.34 2.85 3.07
CA CYS A 43 -1.86 2.44 4.37
C CYS A 43 -2.14 3.64 5.27
N GLY A 44 -2.62 3.38 6.50
CA GLY A 44 -2.91 4.43 7.48
C GLY A 44 -1.67 5.21 7.93
N GLY A 45 -0.48 4.72 7.59
CA GLY A 45 0.81 5.25 8.03
C GLY A 45 1.33 4.53 9.27
N ALA A 46 2.43 5.05 9.81
CA ALA A 46 2.93 4.62 11.11
C ALA A 46 1.99 5.11 12.22
N LYS A 47 1.78 4.28 13.25
CA LYS A 47 1.29 4.82 14.52
C LYS A 47 2.39 5.73 15.07
N ASP A 48 2.02 6.90 15.59
CA ASP A 48 2.89 7.86 16.29
C ASP A 48 3.43 7.31 17.63
N THR A 49 3.66 6.01 17.71
CA THR A 49 4.46 5.42 18.76
C THR A 49 5.88 5.91 18.55
N GLN A 50 6.32 6.85 19.39
CA GLN A 50 7.73 7.20 19.55
C GLN A 50 8.53 5.92 19.82
N VAL A 51 9.03 5.30 18.75
CA VAL A 51 9.99 4.22 18.87
C VAL A 51 11.29 4.91 19.21
N ASN A 52 11.61 4.97 20.51
CA ASN A 52 12.96 5.18 20.98
C ASN A 52 13.84 4.16 20.27
N SER A 53 14.56 4.62 19.25
CA SER A 53 15.35 3.81 18.35
C SER A 53 16.53 3.22 19.12
N LYS A 54 16.31 2.08 19.77
CA LYS A 54 17.39 1.21 20.22
C LYS A 54 17.76 0.32 19.04
N GLU A 55 18.89 0.67 18.45
CA GLU A 55 19.91 -0.23 17.89
C GLU A 55 19.47 -1.18 16.75
N GLY A 56 20.02 -0.91 15.55
CA GLY A 56 20.56 -1.96 14.67
C GLY A 56 19.61 -2.85 13.88
N LYS A 57 18.29 -2.68 13.97
CA LYS A 57 17.35 -3.46 13.15
C LYS A 57 17.18 -2.80 11.77
N LEU A 58 17.47 -3.53 10.69
CA LEU A 58 17.17 -3.12 9.30
C LEU A 58 15.74 -2.57 9.25
N VAL A 59 15.62 -1.24 9.11
CA VAL A 59 14.33 -0.57 9.09
C VAL A 59 13.65 -0.93 7.78
N GLN A 60 12.74 -1.90 7.82
CA GLN A 60 11.94 -2.24 6.65
C GLN A 60 10.99 -1.07 6.38
N LEU A 61 11.09 -0.49 5.18
CA LEU A 61 10.19 0.57 4.75
C LEU A 61 8.87 -0.02 4.26
N CYS A 62 7.77 0.63 4.65
CA CYS A 62 6.47 0.39 4.07
C CYS A 62 6.52 0.78 2.59
N LYS A 63 5.82 0.00 1.78
CA LYS A 63 5.78 0.22 0.33
C LYS A 63 4.94 1.45 -0.07
N ASP A 64 4.24 2.11 0.86
CA ASP A 64 3.34 3.25 0.58
C ASP A 64 4.01 4.26 -0.37
N MET A 65 3.38 4.47 -1.53
CA MET A 65 3.98 5.25 -2.61
C MET A 65 4.10 6.74 -2.30
N VAL A 66 3.29 7.25 -1.36
CA VAL A 66 3.11 8.69 -1.19
C VAL A 66 3.55 9.14 0.21
N PHE A 67 3.55 8.26 1.21
CA PHE A 67 4.04 8.56 2.56
C PHE A 67 4.99 7.45 3.02
N PRO A 68 6.28 7.52 2.67
CA PRO A 68 7.27 6.56 3.13
C PRO A 68 7.39 6.57 4.65
N HIS A 69 7.29 5.40 5.27
CA HIS A 69 7.43 5.23 6.71
C HIS A 69 7.95 3.83 7.02
N SER A 70 8.44 3.60 8.24
CA SER A 70 8.84 2.27 8.69
C SER A 70 7.63 1.34 8.81
N LYS A 71 7.76 0.07 8.40
CA LYS A 71 6.73 -0.96 8.65
C LYS A 71 6.55 -1.15 10.15
N THR A 72 5.51 -0.55 10.69
CA THR A 72 5.21 -0.56 12.13
C THR A 72 3.84 -1.15 12.42
N THR A 73 3.07 -1.46 11.39
CA THR A 73 1.67 -1.92 11.50
C THR A 73 1.44 -3.18 10.67
N LYS A 74 0.49 -4.02 11.11
CA LYS A 74 0.05 -5.21 10.36
C LYS A 74 -0.43 -4.88 8.95
N ALA A 75 -0.94 -3.66 8.74
CA ALA A 75 -1.33 -3.17 7.42
C ALA A 75 -0.13 -3.05 6.47
N CYS A 76 1.04 -2.64 6.98
CA CYS A 76 2.27 -2.57 6.18
C CYS A 76 2.75 -3.95 5.75
N ASP A 77 2.60 -4.95 6.63
CA ASP A 77 2.95 -6.33 6.35
C ASP A 77 1.98 -6.94 5.32
N ALA A 78 0.68 -6.77 5.54
CA ALA A 78 -0.36 -7.22 4.60
C ALA A 78 -0.16 -6.63 3.19
N LEU A 79 0.13 -5.33 3.09
CA LEU A 79 0.46 -4.69 1.80
C LEU A 79 1.75 -5.25 1.17
N ALA A 80 2.72 -5.66 1.99
CA ALA A 80 3.96 -6.22 1.49
C ALA A 80 3.75 -7.61 0.86
N ASP A 81 2.82 -8.38 1.41
CA ASP A 81 2.50 -9.77 1.03
C ASP A 81 1.54 -9.88 -0.18
N LEU A 82 0.86 -8.78 -0.56
CA LEU A 82 -0.03 -8.79 -1.71
C LEU A 82 0.73 -9.03 -3.03
N PRO A 83 0.17 -9.84 -3.95
CA PRO A 83 0.76 -10.04 -5.26
C PRO A 83 0.69 -8.74 -6.08
N THR A 84 1.67 -8.49 -6.95
CA THR A 84 1.64 -7.32 -7.83
C THR A 84 0.72 -7.50 -9.04
N SER A 85 0.38 -8.74 -9.39
CA SER A 85 -0.59 -9.05 -10.43
C SER A 85 -1.38 -10.31 -10.08
N ILE A 86 -2.64 -10.36 -10.50
CA ILE A 86 -3.54 -11.49 -10.29
C ILE A 86 -4.01 -11.97 -11.67
N PRO A 87 -3.76 -13.24 -12.07
CA PRO A 87 -4.30 -13.77 -13.31
C PRO A 87 -5.82 -13.88 -13.23
N ILE A 88 -6.49 -13.44 -14.29
CA ILE A 88 -7.90 -13.65 -14.55
C ILE A 88 -7.97 -14.97 -15.31
N SER A 89 -7.82 -16.07 -14.58
CA SER A 89 -7.96 -17.40 -15.17
C SER A 89 -9.32 -17.50 -15.89
N SER A 90 -9.30 -18.06 -17.11
CA SER A 90 -10.35 -19.04 -17.41
C SER A 90 -9.91 -20.29 -16.65
N GLY A 91 -10.76 -20.80 -15.76
CA GLY A 91 -10.47 -21.98 -14.94
C GLY A 91 -10.07 -23.22 -15.72
#